data_AF-A0AAD4MZK0-F1
#
_entry.id   AF-A0AAD4MZK0-F1
#
_cell.length_a   1.000
_cell.length_b   1.000
_cell.length_c   1.000
_cell.angle_alpha   90.00
_cell.angle_beta   90.00
_cell.angle_gamma   90.00
#
_symmetry.space_group_name_H-M   'P 1'
#
loop_
_entity.id
_entity.type
_entity.pdbx_description
1 polymer ?
#
loop_
_entity_poly.entity_id
_entity_poly.type
_entity_poly.pdbx_seq_one_letter_code
_entity_poly.pdbx_strand_id
1 'polypeptide(L)'
;MHYVVNVVVTHMRNINITEMELMALFGMFIWKDTVNTISHETMGVVLRTRDNILVDLHNYYRSLGLIEAEVTVKTANLFFLMPKLEHLYRIMKENYSVASVFGMLDINPSCCEKMSSIINNRN
;
A
#
# COMPACT_ATOMS: atom_id res chain seq x y z
N MET A 1 13.15 7.27 -10.98
CA MET A 1 13.84 6.83 -9.74
C MET A 1 13.96 7.91 -8.66
N HIS A 2 14.09 9.19 -9.01
CA HIS A 2 14.28 10.30 -8.05
C HIS A 2 13.18 10.41 -6.98
N TYR A 3 11.90 10.23 -7.35
CA TYR A 3 10.79 10.28 -6.39
C TYR A 3 10.83 9.16 -5.34
N VAL A 4 11.14 7.92 -5.76
CA VAL A 4 11.26 6.76 -4.85
C VAL A 4 12.26 7.07 -3.75
N VAL A 5 13.48 7.44 -4.14
CA VAL A 5 14.58 7.65 -3.20
C VAL A 5 14.31 8.87 -2.32
N ASN A 6 13.94 10.00 -2.92
CA ASN A 6 13.90 11.25 -2.17
C ASN A 6 12.64 11.45 -1.33
N VAL A 7 11.52 10.82 -1.70
CA VAL A 7 10.24 11.01 -1.01
C VAL A 7 9.88 9.78 -0.18
N VAL A 8 9.88 8.59 -0.80
CA VAL A 8 9.44 7.36 -0.13
C VAL A 8 10.52 6.84 0.81
N VAL A 9 11.73 6.58 0.29
CA VAL A 9 12.85 6.04 1.09
C VAL A 9 13.27 7.03 2.18
N THR A 10 13.36 8.33 1.88
CA THR A 10 13.62 9.35 2.90
C THR A 10 12.58 9.34 4.02
N HIS A 11 11.28 9.24 3.70
CA HIS A 11 10.26 9.20 4.73
C HIS A 11 10.34 7.92 5.57
N MET A 12 10.55 6.76 4.93
CA MET A 12 10.75 5.48 5.63
C MET A 12 11.94 5.53 6.60
N ARG A 13 13.04 6.17 6.20
CA ARG A 13 14.21 6.41 7.07
C ARG A 13 13.88 7.35 8.21
N ASN A 14 13.21 8.47 7.94
CA ASN A 14 12.88 9.46 8.97
C ASN A 14 11.98 8.90 10.08
N ILE A 15 11.06 8.00 9.73
CA ILE A 15 10.17 7.36 10.71
C ILE A 15 10.78 6.09 11.33
N ASN A 16 11.96 5.66 10.87
CA ASN A 16 12.59 4.38 11.21
C ASN A 16 11.62 3.20 11.14
N ILE A 17 11.02 3.02 9.95
CA ILE A 17 9.96 2.03 9.76
C ILE A 17 10.42 0.62 10.15
N THR A 18 9.60 -0.07 10.93
CA THR A 18 9.86 -1.46 11.34
C THR A 18 9.20 -2.47 10.40
N GLU A 19 9.62 -3.74 10.46
CA GLU A 19 9.00 -4.81 9.67
C GLU A 19 7.51 -4.98 10.01
N MET A 20 7.14 -4.90 11.30
CA MET A 20 5.75 -4.99 11.76
C MET A 20 4.90 -3.85 11.21
N GLU A 21 5.44 -2.64 11.17
CA GLU A 21 4.79 -1.46 10.59
C GLU A 21 4.60 -1.60 9.07
N LEU A 22 5.60 -2.15 8.39
CA LEU A 22 5.51 -2.43 6.96
C LEU A 22 4.44 -3.49 6.66
N MET A 23 4.34 -4.55 7.48
CA MET A 23 3.29 -5.56 7.36
C MET A 23 1.90 -4.98 7.60
N ALA A 24 1.75 -4.12 8.61
CA ALA A 24 0.49 -3.41 8.85
C ALA A 24 0.11 -2.54 7.64
N LEU A 25 1.05 -1.79 7.07
CA LEU A 25 0.82 -1.01 5.84
C LEU A 25 0.39 -1.88 4.66
N PHE A 26 1.04 -3.02 4.44
CA PHE A 26 0.64 -3.95 3.38
C PHE A 26 -0.76 -4.50 3.60
N GLY A 27 -1.10 -4.88 4.83
CA GLY A 27 -2.46 -5.26 5.19
C GLY A 27 -3.48 -4.16 4.84
N MET A 28 -3.16 -2.91 5.17
CA MET A 28 -4.01 -1.76 4.85
C MET A 28 -4.17 -1.54 3.33
N PHE A 29 -3.15 -1.82 2.52
CA PHE A 29 -3.23 -1.71 1.05
C PHE A 29 -3.97 -2.87 0.38
N ILE A 30 -3.81 -4.08 0.91
CA ILE A 30 -4.50 -5.28 0.39
C ILE A 30 -6.01 -5.14 0.61
N TRP A 31 -6.40 -4.74 1.82
CA TRP A 31 -7.79 -4.57 2.21
C TRP A 31 -8.30 -3.18 1.81
N LYS A 32 -8.35 -2.88 0.51
CA LYS A 32 -8.83 -1.58 -0.01
C LYS A 32 -10.34 -1.55 -0.23
N ASP A 33 -10.98 -0.47 0.20
CA ASP A 33 -12.41 -0.19 0.09
C ASP A 33 -12.84 0.41 -1.27
N THR A 34 -11.90 0.74 -2.14
CA THR A 34 -12.19 1.40 -3.43
C THR A 34 -12.49 0.42 -4.58
N VAL A 35 -12.68 -0.88 -4.29
CA VAL A 35 -13.00 -1.88 -5.32
C VAL A 35 -14.51 -1.89 -5.54
N ASN A 36 -14.99 -1.19 -6.58
CA ASN A 36 -16.41 -0.99 -6.88
C ASN A 36 -17.23 -2.26 -7.20
N THR A 37 -16.64 -3.46 -7.10
CA THR A 37 -17.27 -4.72 -7.49
C THR A 37 -17.39 -5.74 -6.35
N ILE A 38 -17.13 -5.34 -5.10
CA ILE A 38 -17.29 -6.23 -3.96
C ILE A 38 -18.69 -6.08 -3.34
N SER A 39 -19.24 -7.19 -2.82
CA SER A 39 -20.54 -7.16 -2.14
C SER A 39 -20.48 -6.33 -0.85
N HIS A 40 -21.62 -5.87 -0.36
CA HIS A 40 -21.68 -5.12 0.91
C HIS A 40 -21.18 -5.95 2.10
N GLU A 41 -21.42 -7.25 2.11
CA GLU A 41 -20.92 -8.17 3.14
C GLU A 41 -19.39 -8.25 3.09
N THR A 42 -18.82 -8.34 1.88
CA THR A 42 -17.38 -8.35 1.67
C THR A 42 -16.75 -7.02 2.07
N MET A 43 -17.40 -5.89 1.78
CA MET A 43 -16.98 -4.58 2.26
C MET A 43 -16.95 -4.51 3.79
N GLY A 44 -17.95 -5.10 4.46
CA GLY A 44 -17.97 -5.22 5.92
C GLY A 44 -16.78 -5.99 6.48
N VAL A 45 -16.33 -7.05 5.78
CA VAL A 45 -15.12 -7.81 6.14
C VAL A 45 -13.87 -6.98 5.92
N VAL A 46 -13.77 -6.26 4.81
CA VAL A 46 -12.63 -5.38 4.48
C VAL A 46 -12.43 -4.34 5.58
N LEU A 47 -13.49 -3.59 5.93
CA LEU A 47 -13.42 -2.54 6.95
C LEU A 47 -13.04 -3.12 8.32
N ARG A 48 -13.70 -4.21 8.75
CA ARG A 48 -13.40 -4.87 10.03
C ARG A 48 -11.96 -5.37 10.10
N THR A 49 -11.43 -5.89 8.99
CA THR A 49 -10.05 -6.39 8.95
C THR A 49 -9.05 -5.25 9.08
N ARG A 50 -9.29 -4.09 8.45
CA ARG A 50 -8.45 -2.90 8.63
C ARG A 50 -8.49 -2.38 10.05
N ASP A 51 -9.67 -2.37 10.68
CA ASP A 51 -9.81 -1.96 12.09
C ASP A 51 -9.00 -2.88 13.00
N ASN A 52 -9.06 -4.20 12.77
CA ASN A 52 -8.27 -5.17 13.52
C ASN A 52 -6.76 -4.96 13.33
N ILE A 53 -6.30 -4.71 12.09
CA ILE A 53 -4.89 -4.38 11.82
C ILE A 53 -4.45 -3.14 12.61
N LEU A 54 -5.30 -2.10 12.67
CA LEU A 54 -5.00 -0.89 13.41
C LEU A 54 -4.94 -1.14 14.92
N VAL A 55 -5.88 -1.93 15.46
CA VAL A 55 -5.88 -2.34 16.87
C VAL A 55 -4.61 -3.13 17.21
N ASP A 56 -4.23 -4.09 16.36
CA ASP A 56 -3.03 -4.90 16.55
C ASP A 56 -1.76 -4.05 16.48
N LEU A 57 -1.71 -3.06 15.57
CA LEU A 57 -0.60 -2.11 15.49
C LEU A 57 -0.49 -1.25 16.77
N HIS A 58 -1.61 -0.78 17.31
CA HIS A 58 -1.64 -0.04 18.57
C HIS A 58 -1.19 -0.93 19.74
N ASN A 59 -1.64 -2.19 19.79
CA ASN A 59 -1.24 -3.16 20.82
C ASN A 59 0.25 -3.48 20.74
N TYR A 60 0.80 -3.61 19.53
CA TYR A 60 2.23 -3.75 19.30
C TYR A 60 3.00 -2.55 19.87
N TYR A 61 2.59 -1.31 19.57
CA TYR A 61 3.26 -0.14 20.13
C TYR A 61 3.18 -0.08 21.66
N ARG A 62 2.03 -0.43 22.25
CA ARG A 62 1.90 -0.54 23.71
C ARG A 62 2.83 -1.61 24.30
N SER A 63 3.00 -2.74 23.61
CA SER A 63 3.92 -3.81 24.04
C SER A 63 5.39 -3.37 24.04
N LEU A 64 5.74 -2.36 23.24
CA LEU A 64 7.05 -1.71 23.24
C LEU A 64 7.20 -0.63 24.33
N GLY A 65 6.15 -0.38 25.12
CA GLY A 65 6.14 0.60 26.22
C GLY A 65 5.84 2.04 25.81
N LEU A 66 5.34 2.28 24.58
CA LEU A 66 4.98 3.62 24.13
C LEU A 66 3.73 4.13 24.85
N ILE A 67 3.71 5.42 25.16
CA ILE A 67 2.50 6.09 25.69
C ILE A 67 1.52 6.43 24.57
N GLU A 68 0.23 6.62 24.89
CA GLU A 68 -0.83 6.83 23.89
C GLU A 68 -0.55 7.98 22.89
N ALA A 69 0.09 9.06 23.35
CA ALA A 69 0.51 10.15 22.47
C ALA A 69 1.54 9.70 21.44
N GLU A 70 2.53 8.89 21.84
CA GLU A 70 3.56 8.35 20.96
C GLU A 70 2.97 7.31 19.99
N VAL A 71 2.08 6.44 20.47
CA VAL A 71 1.33 5.49 19.64
C VAL A 71 0.58 6.23 18.53
N THR A 72 -0.10 7.32 18.88
CA THR A 72 -0.86 8.15 17.92
C THR A 72 0.07 8.81 16.89
N VAL A 73 1.15 9.45 17.34
CA VAL A 73 2.13 10.11 16.46
C VAL A 73 2.78 9.11 15.52
N LYS A 74 3.17 7.93 16.02
CA LYS A 74 3.83 6.89 15.25
C LYS A 74 2.89 6.29 14.21
N THR A 75 1.64 6.05 14.58
CA THR A 75 0.58 5.62 13.64
C THR A 75 0.34 6.68 12.56
N ALA A 76 0.20 7.96 12.92
CA ALA A 76 0.00 9.02 11.94
C ALA A 76 1.16 9.14 10.95
N ASN A 77 2.40 9.08 11.44
CA ASN A 77 3.59 9.07 10.60
C ASN A 77 3.62 7.90 9.62
N LEU A 78 3.21 6.71 10.07
CA LEU A 78 3.08 5.55 9.20
C LEU A 78 2.03 5.78 8.10
N PHE A 79 0.88 6.33 8.45
CA PHE A 79 -0.20 6.60 7.49
C PHE A 79 0.14 7.72 6.50
N PHE A 80 0.99 8.68 6.86
CA PHE A 80 1.51 9.68 5.91
C PHE A 80 2.40 9.08 4.80
N LEU A 81 2.88 7.85 4.98
CA LEU A 81 3.55 7.12 3.90
C LEU A 81 2.57 6.62 2.84
N MET A 82 1.31 6.35 3.20
CA MET A 82 0.31 5.77 2.28
C MET A 82 0.11 6.58 1.00
N PRO A 83 -0.22 7.89 1.04
CA PRO A 83 -0.43 8.69 -0.18
C PRO A 83 0.83 8.79 -1.05
N LYS A 84 2.02 8.71 -0.44
CA LYS A 84 3.30 8.72 -1.18
C LYS A 84 3.51 7.42 -1.96
N LEU A 85 3.12 6.29 -1.36
CA LEU A 85 3.17 4.99 -2.02
C LEU A 85 2.12 4.89 -3.14
N GLU A 86 0.91 5.42 -2.94
CA GLU A 86 -0.11 5.48 -4.00
C GLU A 86 0.36 6.33 -5.19
N HIS A 87 0.98 7.48 -4.92
CA HIS A 87 1.57 8.32 -5.95
C HIS A 87 2.71 7.61 -6.69
N LEU A 88 3.58 6.92 -5.95
CA LEU A 88 4.66 6.13 -6.52
C LEU A 88 4.11 5.03 -7.45
N TYR A 89 3.09 4.30 -7.00
CA TYR A 89 2.44 3.27 -7.83
C TYR A 89 1.93 3.84 -9.15
N ARG A 90 1.30 5.03 -9.12
CA ARG A 90 0.82 5.70 -10.34
C ARG A 90 1.97 6.01 -11.30
N ILE A 91 3.07 6.61 -10.82
CA ILE A 91 4.26 6.88 -11.62
C ILE A 91 4.84 5.57 -12.19
N MET A 92 4.93 4.52 -11.39
CA MET A 92 5.45 3.22 -11.84
C MET A 92 4.58 2.60 -12.92
N LYS A 93 3.25 2.67 -12.77
CA LYS A 93 2.29 2.18 -13.76
C LYS A 93 2.42 2.94 -15.08
N GLU A 94 2.55 4.27 -15.04
CA GLU A 94 2.78 5.10 -16.22
C GLU A 94 4.10 4.73 -16.91
N ASN A 95 5.20 4.64 -16.16
CA ASN A 95 6.50 4.26 -16.69
C ASN A 95 6.50 2.85 -17.29
N TYR A 96 5.83 1.89 -16.64
CA TYR A 96 5.66 0.54 -17.17
C TYR A 96 4.92 0.56 -18.51
N SER A 97 3.83 1.33 -18.59
CA SER A 97 3.03 1.43 -19.82
C SER A 97 3.85 2.02 -20.96
N VAL A 98 4.63 3.07 -20.69
CA VAL A 98 5.57 3.67 -21.65
C VAL A 98 6.62 2.65 -22.11
N ALA A 99 7.30 1.99 -21.16
CA ALA A 99 8.35 1.03 -21.47
C ALA A 99 7.84 -0.18 -22.28
N SER A 100 6.60 -0.62 -22.03
CA SER A 100 5.96 -1.67 -22.81
C SER A 100 5.71 -1.27 -24.27
N VAL A 101 5.29 -0.02 -24.52
CA VAL A 101 5.06 0.50 -25.88
C VAL A 101 6.36 0.57 -26.68
N PHE A 102 7.47 0.93 -26.03
CA PHE A 102 8.78 1.03 -26.66
C PHE A 102 9.54 -0.31 -26.74
N GLY A 103 8.93 -1.42 -26.32
CA GLY A 103 9.59 -2.74 -26.32
C GLY A 103 10.82 -2.80 -25.42
N MET A 104 10.89 -1.93 -24.40
CA MET A 104 12.04 -1.84 -23.48
C MET A 104 11.99 -2.88 -22.35
N LEU A 105 10.90 -3.64 -22.25
CA LEU A 105 10.70 -4.68 -21.26
C LEU A 105 10.43 -6.00 -21.96
N ASP A 106 11.26 -7.02 -21.68
CA ASP A 106 10.92 -8.41 -21.95
C ASP A 106 9.84 -8.83 -20.96
N ILE A 107 8.58 -8.58 -21.34
CA ILE A 107 7.43 -8.97 -20.53
C ILE A 107 7.38 -10.49 -20.54
N ASN A 108 7.79 -11.13 -19.45
CA ASN A 108 7.50 -12.54 -19.25
C ASN A 108 5.95 -12.67 -19.21
N PRO A 109 5.31 -13.32 -20.20
CA PRO A 109 3.85 -13.26 -20.40
C PRO A 109 3.05 -13.82 -19.22
N SER A 110 3.69 -14.61 -18.36
CA SER A 110 3.06 -15.34 -17.27
C SER A 110 2.53 -14.50 -16.11
N CYS A 111 3.12 -13.33 -15.83
CA CYS A 111 2.83 -12.58 -14.60
C CYS A 111 1.96 -11.32 -14.82
N CYS A 112 2.09 -10.64 -15.98
CA CYS A 112 1.58 -9.27 -16.13
C CYS A 112 0.48 -9.07 -17.19
N GLU A 113 0.25 -10.01 -18.12
CA GLU A 113 -0.82 -9.88 -19.13
C GLU A 113 -2.22 -10.22 -18.59
N LYS A 114 -2.32 -11.09 -17.58
CA LYS A 114 -3.62 -11.46 -17.01
C LYS A 114 -4.32 -10.28 -16.31
N MET A 115 -3.57 -9.25 -15.90
CA MET A 115 -4.12 -8.05 -15.27
C MET A 115 -4.87 -7.14 -16.27
N SER A 116 -4.48 -7.12 -17.54
CA SER A 116 -5.16 -6.32 -18.59
C SER A 116 -6.38 -7.03 -19.17
N SER A 117 -6.41 -8.36 -19.19
CA SER A 117 -7.55 -9.14 -19.68
C SER A 117 -8.82 -9.01 -18.81
N ILE A 118 -8.67 -8.73 -17.51
CA ILE A 118 -9.81 -8.53 -16.58
C ILE A 118 -10.47 -7.16 -16.80
N ILE A 119 -9.74 -6.18 -17.35
CA ILE A 119 -10.25 -4.83 -17.58
C ILE A 119 -10.98 -4.75 -18.94
N ASN A 120 -10.54 -5.50 -19.95
CA ASN A 120 -11.12 -5.45 -21.30
C ASN A 120 -12.37 -6.33 -21.53
N ASN A 121 -12.74 -7.21 -20.58
CA ASN A 121 -14.00 -7.97 -20.65
C ASN A 121 -15.21 -7.21 -20.06
N ARG A 122 -15.14 -5.88 -19.97
CA ARG A 122 -16.23 -5.00 -19.53
C ARG A 122 -16.67 -4.01 -20.63
N ASN A 123 -16.68 -4.46 -21.89
CA ASN A 123 -17.45 -3.81 -22.96
C ASN A 123 -18.61 -4.72 -23.34
#